data_AF-A0A6L2LZ82-F1
#
_entry.id   AF-A0A6L2LZ82-F1
#
_cell.length_a   1.000
_cell.length_b   1.000
_cell.length_c   1.000
_cell.angle_alpha   90.00
_cell.angle_beta   90.00
_cell.angle_gamma   90.00
#
_symmetry.space_group_name_H-M   'P 1'
#
loop_
_entity.id
_entity.type
_entity.pdbx_description
1 polymer ?
#
loop_
_entity_poly.entity_id
_entity_poly.type
_entity_poly.pdbx_seq_one_letter_code
_entity_poly.pdbx_strand_id
1 'polypeptide(L)'
;MGFDFEISYKKGSDNGAGNALSRVNTGGQLLQMMLTSVSTDLLPKIVECWSTDPILSTMIQNLKDGLLQPLPIPTLIWSDIFMDFVEGLSNSNGKSVIMVVVDRLTKYSHFMALIHPFTAMQVAQVFLDKVYKLHGFPKVIVSDMGKVFLSLFWKELFKMLQVSLHFSSAYHPQTDGQTDVVNRCLECYLRCMTEEKPKEWAKWLSLAEYWYNTNFYTSIKTTPFEVMYAQPPSSPIFYSPGQSNVDIMDRHLTAKEAIIKMLQFHLAKAQARIKAAADLHKTDRSFEVDQWVWLKLQPHRKISVMKGKYNKLLPKYYGPFQVINKVGKVAYKLLLHMTAQIHPVFYVSQLKLFNGDLISVSLVLPQCDPNGSLICIPVKVLERKMVKVNNNMVIYVLVQWSNETIDDVTWEITIELGKKFLDLSFNS
;
A
#
# COMPACT_ATOMS: atom_id res chain seq x y z
N MET A 1 -48.41 4.76 39.29
CA MET A 1 -47.75 5.53 40.36
C MET A 1 -46.78 6.50 39.69
N GLY A 2 -47.24 7.71 39.40
CA GLY A 2 -46.36 8.78 38.93
C GLY A 2 -45.87 9.57 40.15
N PHE A 3 -44.58 9.84 40.23
CA PHE A 3 -44.04 10.76 41.22
C PHE A 3 -44.09 12.18 40.64
N ASP A 4 -44.75 13.09 41.34
CA ASP A 4 -44.62 14.53 41.11
C ASP A 4 -43.34 15.00 41.81
N PHE A 5 -42.48 15.71 41.09
CA PHE A 5 -41.36 16.44 41.68
C PHE A 5 -41.55 17.93 41.45
N GLU A 6 -41.46 18.71 42.53
CA GLU A 6 -41.49 20.16 42.52
C GLU A 6 -40.05 20.69 42.59
N ILE A 7 -39.60 21.37 41.54
CA ILE A 7 -38.25 21.96 41.48
C ILE A 7 -38.27 23.26 42.28
N SER A 8 -37.77 23.21 43.52
CA SER A 8 -37.60 24.41 44.35
C SER A 8 -36.24 25.08 44.08
N TYR A 9 -36.27 26.35 43.69
CA TYR A 9 -35.07 27.17 43.47
C TYR A 9 -34.63 27.82 44.78
N LYS A 10 -33.54 27.34 45.40
CA LYS A 10 -32.94 28.01 46.56
C LYS A 10 -32.12 29.22 46.11
N LYS A 11 -32.46 30.40 46.63
CA LYS A 11 -31.80 31.67 46.31
C LYS A 11 -30.81 32.05 47.42
N GLY A 12 -29.54 32.27 47.04
CA GLY A 12 -28.53 32.98 47.84
C GLY A 12 -27.64 32.11 48.73
N SER A 13 -26.34 32.39 48.66
CA SER A 13 -25.15 31.79 49.31
C SER A 13 -24.69 30.37 48.93
N ASP A 14 -25.56 29.43 48.55
CA ASP A 14 -25.10 28.03 48.34
C ASP A 14 -24.84 27.63 46.88
N ASN A 15 -24.84 28.58 45.94
CA ASN A 15 -24.64 28.30 44.51
C ASN A 15 -23.39 29.01 43.95
N GLY A 16 -22.21 28.58 44.40
CA GLY A 16 -20.92 29.15 43.98
C GLY A 16 -20.60 28.96 42.49
N ALA A 17 -21.16 27.93 41.85
CA ALA A 17 -20.90 27.65 40.43
C ALA A 17 -21.63 28.59 39.46
N GLY A 18 -22.85 29.05 39.80
CA GLY A 18 -23.62 29.95 38.94
C GLY A 18 -23.10 31.39 38.88
N ASN A 19 -22.46 31.87 39.95
CA ASN A 19 -21.95 33.24 40.05
C ASN A 19 -20.56 33.42 39.41
N ALA A 20 -19.81 32.34 39.14
CA ALA A 20 -18.52 32.41 38.46
C ALA A 20 -18.68 32.67 36.95
N LEU A 21 -19.79 32.24 36.36
CA LEU A 21 -20.06 32.39 34.92
C LEU A 21 -20.65 33.76 34.53
N SER A 22 -21.12 34.57 35.48
CA SER A 22 -21.76 35.87 35.20
C SER A 22 -20.81 37.07 35.22
N ARG A 23 -19.49 36.86 35.41
CA ARG A 23 -18.49 37.94 35.54
C ARG A 23 -17.41 37.98 34.46
N VAL A 24 -17.59 37.30 33.33
CA VAL A 24 -16.68 37.42 32.19
C VAL A 24 -17.30 38.38 31.18
N ASN A 25 -16.57 39.43 30.82
CA ASN A 25 -17.03 40.52 29.96
C ASN A 25 -17.08 40.06 28.48
N THR A 26 -18.11 39.28 28.14
CA THR A 26 -18.37 38.63 26.84
C THR A 26 -18.96 39.60 25.80
N GLY A 27 -18.34 40.77 25.60
CA GLY A 27 -18.74 41.71 24.54
C GLY A 27 -17.79 41.69 23.34
N GLY A 28 -16.48 41.83 23.59
CA GLY A 28 -15.49 42.01 22.52
C GLY A 28 -15.02 40.71 21.86
N GLN A 29 -14.93 39.60 22.60
CA GLN A 29 -14.40 38.33 22.07
C GLN A 29 -15.37 37.60 21.12
N LEU A 30 -16.68 37.77 21.30
CA LEU A 30 -17.70 37.16 20.43
C LEU A 30 -17.69 37.76 19.02
N LEU A 31 -17.33 39.04 18.88
CA LEU A 31 -17.27 39.72 17.58
C LEU A 31 -16.03 39.28 16.76
N GLN A 32 -14.94 38.91 17.43
CA GLN A 32 -13.71 38.41 16.78
C GLN A 32 -13.82 36.93 16.35
N MET A 33 -14.64 36.13 17.04
CA MET A 33 -15.00 34.77 16.63
C MET A 33 -15.96 34.75 15.42
N MET A 34 -16.82 35.76 15.25
CA MET A 34 -17.76 35.82 14.11
C MET A 34 -17.10 36.21 12.78
N LEU A 35 -15.93 36.85 12.81
CA LEU A 35 -15.19 37.29 11.60
C LEU A 35 -14.06 36.35 11.18
N THR A 36 -13.78 35.28 11.92
CA THR A 36 -12.79 34.29 11.52
C THR A 36 -13.49 33.09 10.89
N SER A 37 -13.43 33.00 9.57
CA SER A 37 -13.81 31.78 8.84
C SER A 37 -13.02 30.61 9.43
N VAL A 38 -13.69 29.73 10.15
CA VAL A 38 -13.10 28.47 10.63
C VAL A 38 -12.71 27.70 9.38
N SER A 39 -11.41 27.67 9.10
CA SER A 39 -10.81 26.82 8.08
C SER A 39 -11.14 25.38 8.44
N THR A 40 -12.11 24.77 7.74
CA THR A 40 -12.46 23.35 7.84
C THR A 40 -11.32 22.43 7.41
N ASP A 41 -10.20 22.99 6.94
CA ASP A 41 -9.01 22.27 6.52
C ASP A 41 -8.12 21.78 7.66
N LEU A 42 -8.50 21.89 8.94
CA LEU A 42 -7.63 21.40 10.03
C LEU A 42 -7.40 19.88 9.91
N LEU A 43 -8.45 19.09 9.69
CA LEU A 43 -8.33 17.65 9.51
C LEU A 43 -7.57 17.30 8.21
N PRO A 44 -7.88 17.90 7.04
CA PRO A 44 -7.07 17.77 5.83
C PRO A 44 -5.60 18.14 6.03
N LYS A 45 -5.29 19.23 6.73
CA LYS A 45 -3.91 19.68 7.03
C LYS A 45 -3.21 18.75 8.01
N ILE A 46 -3.90 18.19 8.99
CA ILE A 46 -3.34 17.17 9.89
C ILE A 46 -3.00 15.90 9.09
N VAL A 47 -3.89 15.47 8.20
CA VAL A 47 -3.67 14.31 7.31
C VAL A 47 -2.52 14.58 6.32
N GLU A 48 -2.45 15.78 5.76
CA GLU A 48 -1.38 16.21 4.85
C GLU A 48 -0.04 16.30 5.60
N CYS A 49 -0.01 16.89 6.80
CA CYS A 49 1.16 16.92 7.68
C CYS A 49 1.69 15.52 8.01
N TRP A 50 0.81 14.55 8.32
CA TRP A 50 1.20 13.16 8.55
C TRP A 50 1.82 12.49 7.32
N SER A 51 1.33 12.84 6.13
CA SER A 51 1.86 12.29 4.86
C SER A 51 3.22 12.87 4.47
N THR A 52 3.54 14.07 4.97
CA THR A 52 4.80 14.78 4.70
C THR A 52 5.87 14.62 5.78
N ASP A 53 5.51 14.20 7.00
CA ASP A 53 6.46 14.05 8.11
C ASP A 53 7.34 12.80 7.94
N PRO A 54 8.65 12.97 7.66
CA PRO A 54 9.55 11.84 7.45
C PRO A 54 9.81 11.04 8.74
N ILE A 55 9.68 11.63 9.93
CA ILE A 55 9.86 10.95 11.22
C ILE A 55 8.65 10.07 11.50
N LEU A 56 7.44 10.61 11.34
CA LEU A 56 6.20 9.86 11.55
C LEU A 56 6.05 8.75 10.51
N SER A 57 6.38 9.01 9.25
CA SER A 57 6.45 7.97 8.20
C SER A 57 7.47 6.89 8.56
N THR A 58 8.64 7.26 9.08
CA THR A 58 9.66 6.27 9.50
C THR A 58 9.19 5.48 10.73
N MET A 59 8.52 6.10 11.70
CA MET A 59 7.93 5.38 12.85
C MET A 59 6.82 4.43 12.41
N ILE A 60 5.92 4.85 11.52
CA ILE A 60 4.87 3.99 10.95
C ILE A 60 5.50 2.82 10.19
N GLN A 61 6.61 3.04 9.49
CA GLN A 61 7.33 2.00 8.77
C GLN A 61 8.02 1.02 9.73
N ASN A 62 8.68 1.54 10.76
CA ASN A 62 9.31 0.74 11.82
C ASN A 62 8.28 -0.05 12.65
N LEU A 63 7.07 0.50 12.85
CA LEU A 63 5.94 -0.21 13.48
C LEU A 63 5.35 -1.30 12.59
N LYS A 64 5.59 -1.23 11.27
CA LYS A 64 5.23 -2.27 10.29
C LYS A 64 6.36 -3.29 10.05
N ASP A 65 7.54 -3.11 10.65
CA ASP A 65 8.71 -4.00 10.54
C ASP A 65 8.58 -5.24 11.45
N GLY A 66 7.48 -5.98 11.30
CA GLY A 66 7.32 -7.34 11.79
C GLY A 66 7.33 -8.32 10.61
N LEU A 67 8.09 -9.42 10.71
CA LEU A 67 7.93 -10.51 9.76
C LEU A 67 6.53 -11.10 9.92
N LEU A 68 5.82 -11.26 8.81
CA LEU A 68 4.49 -11.87 8.80
C LEU A 68 4.60 -13.30 9.35
N GLN A 69 3.95 -13.55 10.48
CA GLN A 69 3.83 -14.89 11.05
C GLN A 69 2.47 -15.46 10.65
N PRO A 70 2.41 -16.33 9.64
CA PRO A 70 1.14 -16.94 9.25
C PRO A 70 0.67 -17.86 10.39
N LEU A 71 -0.65 -17.89 10.60
CA LEU A 71 -1.26 -18.89 11.47
C LEU A 71 -0.92 -20.31 10.97
N PRO A 72 -0.76 -21.29 11.87
CA PRO A 72 -0.46 -22.67 11.48
C PRO A 72 -1.53 -23.19 10.52
N ILE A 73 -1.10 -23.98 9.54
CA ILE A 73 -2.00 -24.60 8.56
C ILE A 73 -2.76 -25.73 9.27
N PRO A 74 -4.10 -25.74 9.24
CA PRO A 74 -4.88 -26.83 9.83
C PRO A 74 -4.65 -28.15 9.11
N THR A 75 -4.81 -29.26 9.82
CA THR A 75 -4.64 -30.61 9.25
C THR A 75 -5.95 -31.29 8.86
N LEU A 76 -7.08 -30.82 9.38
CA LEU A 76 -8.39 -31.40 9.16
C LEU A 76 -9.34 -30.34 8.57
N ILE A 77 -10.24 -30.80 7.71
CA ILE A 77 -11.31 -29.97 7.14
C ILE A 77 -12.23 -29.53 8.29
N TRP A 78 -12.59 -28.25 8.34
CA TRP A 78 -13.46 -27.66 9.35
C TRP A 78 -12.93 -27.71 10.79
N SER A 79 -11.65 -28.04 11.02
CA SER A 79 -11.08 -27.95 12.37
C SER A 79 -10.83 -26.51 12.81
N ASP A 80 -10.54 -25.63 11.85
CA ASP A 80 -10.18 -24.25 12.10
C ASP A 80 -10.94 -23.37 11.11
N ILE A 81 -11.72 -22.42 11.62
CA ILE A 81 -12.54 -21.54 10.79
C ILE A 81 -12.27 -20.07 11.06
N PHE A 82 -12.46 -19.23 10.04
CA PHE A 82 -12.59 -17.79 10.19
C PHE A 82 -14.07 -17.41 10.27
N MET A 83 -14.40 -16.44 11.11
CA MET A 83 -15.70 -15.80 11.18
C MET A 83 -15.58 -14.30 11.11
N ASP A 84 -16.43 -13.66 10.29
CA ASP A 84 -16.44 -12.22 10.14
C ASP A 84 -17.83 -11.71 9.69
N PHE A 85 -18.03 -10.39 9.74
CA PHE A 85 -19.24 -9.72 9.31
C PHE A 85 -18.97 -8.69 8.20
N VAL A 86 -19.74 -8.78 7.13
CA VAL A 86 -19.87 -7.70 6.15
C VAL A 86 -21.06 -6.84 6.56
N GLU A 87 -20.77 -5.69 7.16
CA GLU A 87 -21.76 -4.71 7.62
C GLU A 87 -21.95 -3.54 6.63
N GLY A 88 -22.92 -2.67 6.90
CA GLY A 88 -23.14 -1.45 6.09
C GLY A 88 -23.81 -1.68 4.73
N LEU A 89 -24.40 -2.86 4.50
CA LEU A 89 -25.13 -3.15 3.26
C LEU A 89 -26.50 -2.48 3.25
N SER A 90 -26.98 -2.11 2.06
CA SER A 90 -28.34 -1.59 1.89
C SER A 90 -29.38 -2.63 2.33
N ASN A 91 -30.44 -2.22 3.02
CA ASN A 91 -31.46 -3.16 3.50
C ASN A 91 -32.10 -3.96 2.34
N SER A 92 -32.01 -5.30 2.42
CA SER A 92 -32.60 -6.26 1.50
C SER A 92 -33.47 -7.26 2.25
N ASN A 93 -34.80 -7.18 2.07
CA ASN A 93 -35.78 -8.01 2.80
C ASN A 93 -35.57 -8.03 4.33
N GLY A 94 -35.27 -6.87 4.92
CA GLY A 94 -34.99 -6.71 6.35
C GLY A 94 -33.54 -7.03 6.76
N LYS A 95 -32.69 -7.48 5.83
CA LYS A 95 -31.31 -7.91 6.11
C LYS A 95 -30.32 -6.85 5.67
N SER A 96 -29.31 -6.59 6.49
CA SER A 96 -28.29 -5.54 6.24
C SER A 96 -26.87 -5.99 6.56
N VAL A 97 -26.69 -7.22 7.02
CA VAL A 97 -25.38 -7.78 7.40
C VAL A 97 -25.25 -9.18 6.81
N ILE A 98 -24.04 -9.57 6.44
CA ILE A 98 -23.71 -10.94 6.05
C ILE A 98 -22.69 -11.48 7.06
N MET A 99 -23.02 -12.59 7.71
CA MET A 99 -22.04 -13.40 8.43
C MET A 99 -21.30 -14.27 7.42
N VAL A 100 -19.98 -14.24 7.49
CA VAL A 100 -19.07 -15.00 6.63
C VAL A 100 -18.35 -16.01 7.50
N VAL A 101 -18.40 -17.29 7.10
CA VAL A 101 -17.68 -18.37 7.78
C VAL A 101 -16.86 -19.13 6.76
N VAL A 102 -15.56 -19.25 6.99
CA VAL A 102 -14.61 -19.82 6.02
C VAL A 102 -13.78 -20.91 6.68
N ASP A 103 -13.74 -22.10 6.08
CA ASP A 103 -12.79 -23.14 6.48
C ASP A 103 -11.36 -22.76 6.09
N ARG A 104 -10.44 -22.80 7.06
CA ARG A 104 -9.07 -22.34 6.86
C ARG A 104 -8.26 -23.27 5.97
N LEU A 105 -8.61 -24.55 5.89
CA LEU A 105 -7.92 -25.52 5.05
C LEU A 105 -8.41 -25.50 3.61
N THR A 106 -9.68 -25.84 3.39
CA THR A 106 -10.29 -25.99 2.07
C THR A 106 -10.68 -24.68 1.40
N LYS A 107 -10.76 -23.58 2.18
CA LYS A 107 -11.29 -22.27 1.75
C LYS A 107 -12.78 -22.29 1.43
N TYR A 108 -13.49 -23.35 1.80
CA TYR A 108 -14.94 -23.44 1.62
C TYR A 108 -15.63 -22.42 2.52
N SER A 109 -16.55 -21.63 1.95
CA SER A 109 -17.21 -20.52 2.63
C SER A 109 -18.71 -20.69 2.69
N HIS A 110 -19.30 -20.20 3.79
CA HIS A 110 -20.74 -20.00 3.94
C HIS A 110 -21.05 -18.52 4.14
N PHE A 111 -22.10 -18.04 3.47
CA PHE A 111 -22.57 -16.66 3.55
C PHE A 111 -24.01 -16.61 4.05
N MET A 112 -24.23 -15.98 5.19
CA MET A 112 -25.54 -15.98 5.87
C MET A 112 -26.02 -14.55 6.12
N ALA A 113 -27.11 -14.16 5.48
CA ALA A 113 -27.68 -12.83 5.67
C ALA A 113 -28.42 -12.71 7.01
N LEU A 114 -28.13 -11.65 7.75
CA LEU A 114 -28.66 -11.33 9.08
C LEU A 114 -29.48 -10.03 9.07
N ILE A 115 -30.46 -9.96 9.97
CA ILE A 115 -31.25 -8.77 10.27
C ILE A 115 -30.54 -8.00 11.38
N HIS A 116 -30.34 -6.69 11.20
CA HIS A 116 -29.77 -5.83 12.24
C HIS A 116 -30.90 -5.08 12.99
N PRO A 117 -30.81 -4.92 14.32
CA PRO A 117 -29.76 -5.42 15.21
C PRO A 117 -29.88 -6.92 15.48
N PHE A 118 -28.74 -7.59 15.66
CA PHE A 118 -28.68 -8.99 16.08
C PHE A 118 -27.95 -9.15 17.41
N THR A 119 -28.30 -10.19 18.15
CA THR A 119 -27.64 -10.58 19.40
C THR A 119 -26.66 -11.73 19.18
N ALA A 120 -25.72 -11.92 20.10
CA ALA A 120 -24.79 -13.05 20.05
C ALA A 120 -25.53 -14.41 20.05
N MET A 121 -26.67 -14.51 20.73
CA MET A 121 -27.53 -15.70 20.72
C MET A 121 -28.13 -15.99 19.35
N GLN A 122 -28.61 -14.95 18.64
CA GLN A 122 -29.13 -15.11 17.28
C GLN A 122 -28.02 -15.53 16.30
N VAL A 123 -26.83 -14.94 16.42
CA VAL A 123 -25.66 -15.33 15.61
C VAL A 123 -25.28 -16.79 15.89
N ALA A 124 -25.29 -17.21 17.16
CA ALA A 124 -25.00 -18.60 17.52
C ALA A 124 -26.02 -19.56 16.91
N GLN A 125 -27.32 -19.22 16.95
CA GLN A 125 -28.37 -20.02 16.32
C GLN A 125 -28.15 -20.13 14.80
N VAL A 126 -27.81 -19.03 14.13
CA VAL A 126 -27.53 -19.05 12.69
C VAL A 126 -26.31 -19.91 12.37
N PHE A 127 -25.24 -19.82 13.18
CA PHE A 127 -24.09 -20.69 13.04
C PHE A 127 -24.47 -22.17 13.18
N LEU A 128 -25.33 -22.51 14.15
CA LEU A 128 -25.81 -23.87 14.34
C LEU A 128 -26.63 -24.37 13.13
N ASP A 129 -27.58 -23.54 12.68
CA ASP A 129 -28.54 -23.86 11.63
C ASP A 129 -27.92 -23.95 10.23
N LYS A 130 -26.75 -23.34 10.03
CA LYS A 130 -26.15 -23.18 8.70
C LYS A 130 -24.79 -23.84 8.55
N VAL A 131 -23.97 -23.85 9.61
CA VAL A 131 -22.59 -24.36 9.56
C VAL A 131 -22.46 -25.65 10.35
N TYR A 132 -22.80 -25.64 11.64
CA TYR A 132 -22.64 -26.80 12.52
C TYR A 132 -23.35 -28.04 11.99
N LYS A 133 -24.59 -27.90 11.51
CA LYS A 133 -25.36 -29.04 11.00
C LYS A 133 -24.69 -29.76 9.81
N LEU A 134 -23.78 -29.08 9.10
CA LEU A 134 -23.08 -29.61 7.94
C LEU A 134 -21.72 -30.19 8.33
N HIS A 135 -21.01 -29.54 9.25
CA HIS A 135 -19.58 -29.79 9.46
C HIS A 135 -19.19 -30.14 10.91
N GLY A 136 -20.12 -30.00 11.85
CA GLY A 136 -19.85 -30.12 13.29
C GLY A 136 -19.19 -28.86 13.88
N PHE A 137 -18.69 -28.99 15.12
CA PHE A 137 -17.96 -27.90 15.76
C PHE A 137 -16.48 -27.91 15.37
N PRO A 138 -15.89 -26.74 15.07
CA PRO A 138 -14.45 -26.62 14.87
C PRO A 138 -13.71 -26.75 16.21
N LYS A 139 -12.39 -26.98 16.15
CA LYS A 139 -11.50 -26.87 17.31
C LYS A 139 -11.14 -25.41 17.60
N VAL A 140 -11.00 -24.62 16.54
CA VAL A 140 -10.53 -23.23 16.59
C VAL A 140 -11.46 -22.34 15.77
N ILE A 141 -11.89 -21.24 16.37
CA ILE A 141 -12.56 -20.13 15.67
C ILE A 141 -11.64 -18.92 15.76
N VAL A 142 -11.29 -18.37 14.60
CA VAL A 142 -10.59 -17.10 14.49
C VAL A 142 -11.60 -16.03 14.05
N SER A 143 -11.71 -14.93 14.79
CA SER A 143 -12.60 -13.83 14.43
C SER A 143 -11.94 -12.47 14.67
N ASP A 144 -12.56 -11.42 14.18
CA ASP A 144 -12.22 -10.06 14.58
C ASP A 144 -12.62 -9.77 16.05
N MET A 145 -12.24 -8.58 16.53
CA MET A 145 -12.61 -8.08 17.87
C MET A 145 -14.03 -7.48 17.89
N GLY A 146 -14.94 -7.95 17.03
CA GLY A 146 -16.32 -7.51 16.98
C GLY A 146 -17.06 -7.73 18.31
N LYS A 147 -17.97 -6.81 18.66
CA LYS A 147 -18.71 -6.81 19.94
C LYS A 147 -19.41 -8.14 20.24
N VAL A 148 -19.91 -8.80 19.20
CA VAL A 148 -20.62 -10.08 19.30
C VAL A 148 -19.68 -11.21 19.71
N PHE A 149 -18.53 -11.33 19.04
CA PHE A 149 -17.54 -12.37 19.33
C PHE A 149 -16.85 -12.16 20.69
N LEU A 150 -16.77 -10.92 21.16
CA LEU A 150 -16.23 -10.58 22.48
C LEU A 150 -17.23 -10.74 23.64
N SER A 151 -18.52 -10.96 23.34
CA SER A 151 -19.56 -11.07 24.36
C SER A 151 -19.33 -12.24 25.33
N LEU A 152 -19.75 -12.06 26.58
CA LEU A 152 -19.63 -13.12 27.60
C LEU A 152 -20.38 -14.39 27.19
N PHE A 153 -21.57 -14.23 26.61
CA PHE A 153 -22.35 -15.35 26.08
C PHE A 153 -21.57 -16.15 25.04
N TRP A 154 -20.95 -15.48 24.06
CA TRP A 154 -20.20 -16.16 22.99
C TRP A 154 -19.00 -16.92 23.55
N LYS A 155 -18.25 -16.30 24.47
CA LYS A 155 -17.10 -16.92 25.14
C LYS A 155 -17.50 -18.14 25.97
N GLU A 156 -18.54 -18.03 26.79
CA GLU A 156 -19.00 -19.15 27.61
C GLU A 156 -19.60 -20.28 26.77
N LEU A 157 -20.37 -19.97 25.71
CA LEU A 157 -20.90 -20.96 24.78
C LEU A 157 -19.78 -21.83 24.19
N PHE A 158 -18.78 -21.20 23.57
CA PHE A 158 -17.72 -21.94 22.90
C PHE A 158 -16.72 -22.59 23.86
N LYS A 159 -16.55 -22.03 25.07
CA LYS A 159 -15.80 -22.68 26.15
C LYS A 159 -16.47 -23.99 26.59
N MET A 160 -17.78 -24.00 26.76
CA MET A 160 -18.56 -25.22 27.11
C MET A 160 -18.50 -26.26 25.99
N LEU A 161 -18.40 -25.81 24.74
CA LEU A 161 -18.24 -26.66 23.56
C LEU A 161 -16.78 -27.07 23.29
N GLN A 162 -15.84 -26.69 24.16
CA GLN A 162 -14.40 -26.98 24.03
C GLN A 162 -13.77 -26.43 22.74
N VAL A 163 -14.29 -25.31 22.24
CA VAL A 163 -13.78 -24.59 21.06
C VAL A 163 -12.90 -23.43 21.50
N SER A 164 -11.69 -23.36 20.95
CA SER A 164 -10.74 -22.28 21.24
C SER A 164 -11.05 -21.05 20.38
N LEU A 165 -11.30 -19.92 21.04
CA LEU A 165 -11.52 -18.63 20.37
C LEU A 165 -10.21 -17.86 20.28
N HIS A 166 -9.82 -17.50 19.06
CA HIS A 166 -8.69 -16.63 18.77
C HIS A 166 -9.19 -15.35 18.12
N PHE A 167 -8.69 -14.21 18.57
CA PHE A 167 -9.11 -12.91 18.03
C PHE A 167 -7.97 -12.25 17.27
N SER A 168 -8.25 -11.71 16.08
CA SER A 168 -7.30 -10.87 15.36
C SER A 168 -7.09 -9.55 16.12
N SER A 169 -5.87 -9.02 16.18
CA SER A 169 -5.61 -7.80 16.92
C SER A 169 -6.21 -6.59 16.20
N ALA A 170 -6.78 -5.65 16.95
CA ALA A 170 -7.59 -4.52 16.45
C ALA A 170 -6.89 -3.56 15.45
N TYR A 171 -5.60 -3.78 15.13
CA TYR A 171 -4.82 -2.94 14.22
C TYR A 171 -3.80 -3.74 13.38
N HIS A 172 -3.95 -5.07 13.25
CA HIS A 172 -3.06 -5.89 12.43
C HIS A 172 -3.84 -6.65 11.34
N PRO A 173 -4.20 -5.99 10.22
CA PRO A 173 -4.93 -6.59 9.09
C PRO A 173 -4.19 -7.74 8.40
N GLN A 174 -2.94 -8.03 8.79
CA GLN A 174 -2.18 -9.15 8.25
C GLN A 174 -2.64 -10.52 8.80
N THR A 175 -3.21 -10.57 10.01
CA THR A 175 -3.72 -11.84 10.59
C THR A 175 -5.07 -12.24 9.97
N ASP A 176 -5.83 -11.26 9.47
CA ASP A 176 -7.18 -11.42 8.91
C ASP A 176 -7.24 -11.32 7.37
N GLY A 177 -6.07 -11.26 6.72
CA GLY A 177 -5.99 -11.02 5.27
C GLY A 177 -6.68 -12.08 4.40
N GLN A 178 -7.02 -13.26 4.94
CA GLN A 178 -7.82 -14.25 4.22
C GLN A 178 -9.29 -13.87 4.18
N THR A 179 -9.88 -13.48 5.31
CA THR A 179 -11.29 -13.09 5.41
C THR A 179 -11.55 -11.78 4.69
N ASP A 180 -10.61 -10.82 4.75
CA ASP A 180 -10.64 -9.58 3.95
C ASP A 180 -10.74 -9.85 2.45
N VAL A 181 -9.98 -10.83 1.95
CA VAL A 181 -10.02 -11.21 0.53
C VAL A 181 -11.36 -11.85 0.18
N VAL A 182 -11.92 -12.68 1.06
CA VAL A 182 -13.25 -13.29 0.89
C VAL A 182 -14.32 -12.21 0.81
N ASN A 183 -14.36 -11.29 1.77
CA ASN A 183 -15.33 -10.21 1.83
C ASN A 183 -15.26 -9.32 0.60
N ARG A 184 -14.05 -8.94 0.18
CA ARG A 184 -13.87 -8.13 -1.04
C ARG A 184 -14.37 -8.84 -2.30
N CYS A 185 -14.12 -10.15 -2.43
CA CYS A 185 -14.64 -10.95 -3.53
C CYS A 185 -16.18 -11.01 -3.51
N LEU A 186 -16.77 -11.26 -2.34
CA LEU A 186 -18.21 -11.30 -2.15
C LEU A 186 -18.87 -9.94 -2.49
N GLU A 187 -18.34 -8.84 -1.95
CA GLU A 187 -18.82 -7.49 -2.26
C GLU A 187 -18.73 -7.17 -3.75
N CYS A 188 -17.63 -7.54 -4.40
CA CYS A 188 -17.46 -7.32 -5.84
C CYS A 188 -18.51 -8.10 -6.65
N TYR A 189 -18.75 -9.37 -6.31
CA TYR A 189 -19.79 -10.19 -6.90
C TYR A 189 -21.17 -9.53 -6.72
N LEU A 190 -21.54 -9.18 -5.48
CA LEU A 190 -22.83 -8.58 -5.18
C LEU A 190 -23.01 -7.22 -5.87
N ARG A 191 -21.97 -6.38 -5.96
CA ARG A 191 -22.02 -5.11 -6.70
C ARG A 191 -22.34 -5.34 -8.18
N CYS A 192 -21.77 -6.37 -8.81
CA CYS A 192 -22.07 -6.68 -10.20
C CYS A 192 -23.52 -7.17 -10.39
N MET A 193 -24.01 -8.02 -9.48
CA MET A 193 -25.36 -8.59 -9.54
C MET A 193 -26.46 -7.57 -9.19
N THR A 194 -26.13 -6.52 -8.43
CA THR A 194 -27.13 -5.60 -7.85
C THR A 194 -26.96 -4.14 -8.24
N GLU A 195 -26.12 -3.78 -9.23
CA GLU A 195 -25.86 -2.38 -9.64
C GLU A 195 -27.17 -1.57 -9.80
N GLU A 196 -28.17 -2.11 -10.49
CA GLU A 196 -29.46 -1.44 -10.69
C GLU A 196 -30.43 -1.57 -9.50
N LYS A 197 -30.30 -2.66 -8.72
CA LYS A 197 -31.21 -3.00 -7.61
C LYS A 197 -30.45 -3.43 -6.35
N PRO A 198 -29.73 -2.50 -5.66
CA PRO A 198 -28.92 -2.83 -4.49
C PRO A 198 -29.70 -3.52 -3.37
N LYS A 199 -30.98 -3.17 -3.20
CA LYS A 199 -31.89 -3.75 -2.19
C LYS A 199 -32.26 -5.23 -2.45
N GLU A 200 -31.79 -5.85 -3.52
CA GLU A 200 -32.08 -7.26 -3.84
C GLU A 200 -30.90 -8.20 -3.60
N TRP A 201 -29.80 -7.72 -2.99
CA TRP A 201 -28.58 -8.53 -2.78
C TRP A 201 -28.81 -9.85 -2.04
N ALA A 202 -29.77 -9.92 -1.12
CA ALA A 202 -30.02 -11.14 -0.35
C ALA A 202 -30.49 -12.32 -1.24
N LYS A 203 -31.10 -12.05 -2.39
CA LYS A 203 -31.54 -13.09 -3.35
C LYS A 203 -30.36 -13.76 -4.06
N TRP A 204 -29.23 -13.06 -4.16
CA TRP A 204 -28.04 -13.51 -4.88
C TRP A 204 -27.06 -14.27 -4.00
N LEU A 205 -27.28 -14.30 -2.68
CA LEU A 205 -26.31 -14.83 -1.73
C LEU A 205 -26.01 -16.32 -1.94
N SER A 206 -27.04 -17.13 -2.20
CA SER A 206 -26.85 -18.57 -2.48
C SER A 206 -26.06 -18.82 -3.77
N LEU A 207 -26.27 -17.99 -4.79
CA LEU A 207 -25.49 -18.06 -6.02
C LEU A 207 -24.06 -17.55 -5.81
N ALA A 208 -23.87 -16.53 -4.97
CA ALA A 208 -22.55 -16.03 -4.59
C ALA A 208 -21.75 -17.09 -3.83
N GLU A 209 -22.36 -17.79 -2.88
CA GLU A 209 -21.74 -18.89 -2.15
C GLU A 209 -21.33 -20.04 -3.08
N TYR A 210 -22.24 -20.47 -3.96
CA TYR A 210 -21.92 -21.52 -4.93
C TYR A 210 -20.81 -21.10 -5.89
N TRP A 211 -20.88 -19.89 -6.45
CA TRP A 211 -19.84 -19.33 -7.31
C TRP A 211 -18.49 -19.28 -6.59
N TYR A 212 -18.46 -18.79 -5.36
CA TYR A 212 -17.24 -18.66 -4.58
C TYR A 212 -16.57 -20.04 -4.36
N ASN A 213 -17.36 -21.03 -3.96
CA ASN A 213 -16.85 -22.37 -3.66
C ASN A 213 -16.48 -23.20 -4.90
N THR A 214 -17.01 -22.87 -6.08
CA THR A 214 -16.73 -23.60 -7.33
C THR A 214 -15.68 -22.93 -8.22
N ASN A 215 -15.16 -21.76 -7.82
CA ASN A 215 -14.05 -21.13 -8.52
C ASN A 215 -12.70 -21.74 -8.14
N PHE A 216 -11.76 -21.64 -9.08
CA PHE A 216 -10.40 -22.13 -8.88
C PHE A 216 -9.60 -21.22 -7.93
N TYR A 217 -9.01 -21.82 -6.90
CA TYR A 217 -8.13 -21.11 -5.96
C TYR A 217 -6.66 -21.41 -6.26
N THR A 218 -5.88 -20.35 -6.47
CA THR A 218 -4.46 -20.47 -6.81
C THR A 218 -3.59 -21.01 -5.67
N SER A 219 -4.03 -20.86 -4.42
CA SER A 219 -3.35 -21.33 -3.21
C SER A 219 -3.46 -22.84 -3.02
N ILE A 220 -4.64 -23.41 -3.25
CA ILE A 220 -4.92 -24.86 -3.11
C ILE A 220 -4.83 -25.63 -4.44
N LYS A 221 -4.74 -24.92 -5.58
CA LYS A 221 -4.66 -25.49 -6.94
C LYS A 221 -5.88 -26.33 -7.37
N THR A 222 -7.03 -26.07 -6.77
CA THR A 222 -8.32 -26.73 -7.05
C THR A 222 -9.45 -25.80 -6.57
N THR A 223 -10.69 -26.24 -6.67
CA THR A 223 -11.87 -25.52 -6.15
C THR A 223 -12.14 -25.94 -4.70
N PRO A 224 -12.59 -25.03 -3.82
CA PRO A 224 -13.02 -25.40 -2.46
C PRO A 224 -14.06 -26.53 -2.45
N PHE A 225 -14.97 -26.52 -3.43
CA PHE A 225 -15.99 -27.56 -3.62
C PHE A 225 -15.37 -28.94 -3.86
N GLU A 226 -14.37 -29.04 -4.74
CA GLU A 226 -13.65 -30.28 -5.01
C GLU A 226 -12.91 -30.81 -3.77
N VAL A 227 -12.30 -29.94 -2.98
CA VAL A 227 -11.62 -30.36 -1.75
C VAL A 227 -12.61 -30.86 -0.70
N MET A 228 -13.76 -30.18 -0.58
CA MET A 228 -14.78 -30.52 0.41
C MET A 228 -15.49 -31.85 0.09
N TYR A 229 -15.84 -32.07 -1.17
CA TYR A 229 -16.68 -33.20 -1.59
C TYR A 229 -15.92 -34.30 -2.35
N ALA A 230 -14.62 -34.11 -2.59
CA ALA A 230 -13.79 -34.99 -3.43
C ALA A 230 -14.38 -35.20 -4.84
N GLN A 231 -15.20 -34.26 -5.33
CA GLN A 231 -15.88 -34.31 -6.62
C GLN A 231 -15.94 -32.93 -7.27
N PRO A 232 -15.77 -32.84 -8.60
CA PRO A 232 -15.93 -31.57 -9.31
C PRO A 232 -17.37 -31.06 -9.22
N PRO A 233 -17.57 -29.74 -9.21
CA PRO A 233 -18.91 -29.18 -9.31
C PRO A 233 -19.57 -29.60 -10.63
N SER A 234 -20.89 -29.74 -10.60
CA SER A 234 -21.66 -30.08 -11.79
C SER A 234 -21.41 -29.09 -12.92
N SER A 235 -21.18 -29.60 -14.12
CA SER A 235 -20.97 -28.76 -15.30
C SER A 235 -22.20 -27.89 -15.58
N PRO A 236 -22.00 -26.63 -16.02
CA PRO A 236 -23.12 -25.76 -16.36
C PRO A 236 -23.93 -26.39 -17.50
N ILE A 237 -25.24 -26.54 -17.29
CA ILE A 237 -26.17 -26.99 -18.32
C ILE A 237 -26.43 -25.81 -19.27
N PHE A 238 -26.11 -25.99 -20.54
CA PHE A 238 -26.44 -25.01 -21.58
C PHE A 238 -27.90 -25.19 -21.99
N TYR A 239 -28.70 -24.16 -21.73
CA TYR A 239 -30.08 -24.10 -22.19
C TYR A 239 -30.13 -23.53 -23.61
N SER A 240 -31.03 -24.04 -24.45
CA SER A 240 -31.42 -23.38 -25.70
C SER A 240 -32.87 -22.92 -25.60
N PRO A 241 -33.19 -21.67 -26.00
CA PRO A 241 -34.57 -21.16 -25.98
C PRO A 241 -35.56 -22.13 -26.64
N GLY A 242 -36.70 -22.38 -26.00
CA GLY A 242 -37.72 -23.32 -26.47
C GLY A 242 -37.51 -24.80 -26.13
N GLN A 243 -36.47 -25.17 -25.36
CA GLN A 243 -36.28 -26.54 -24.87
C GLN A 243 -37.26 -26.94 -23.76
N SER A 244 -37.82 -25.97 -23.03
CA SER A 244 -38.79 -26.23 -21.97
C SER A 244 -40.22 -26.11 -22.49
N ASN A 245 -41.02 -27.17 -22.30
CA ASN A 245 -42.48 -27.11 -22.53
C ASN A 245 -43.21 -26.22 -21.50
N VAL A 246 -42.53 -25.82 -20.42
CA VAL A 246 -43.05 -24.88 -19.41
C VAL A 246 -42.55 -23.47 -19.74
N ASP A 247 -43.46 -22.61 -20.20
CA ASP A 247 -43.21 -21.22 -20.60
C ASP A 247 -42.51 -20.40 -19.49
N ILE A 248 -42.88 -20.58 -18.22
CA ILE A 248 -42.25 -19.89 -17.09
C ILE A 248 -40.75 -20.21 -17.00
N MET A 249 -40.36 -21.46 -17.26
CA MET A 249 -38.98 -21.90 -17.20
C MET A 249 -38.17 -21.36 -18.38
N ASP A 250 -38.76 -21.32 -19.58
CA ASP A 250 -38.14 -20.72 -20.77
C ASP A 250 -37.90 -19.21 -20.57
N ARG A 251 -38.88 -18.50 -20.02
CA ARG A 251 -38.74 -17.09 -19.62
C ARG A 251 -37.66 -16.88 -18.55
N HIS A 252 -37.59 -17.75 -17.55
CA HIS A 252 -36.56 -17.67 -16.50
C HIS A 252 -35.15 -17.88 -17.05
N LEU A 253 -34.97 -18.83 -17.96
CA LEU A 253 -33.68 -19.14 -18.56
C LEU A 253 -33.24 -18.06 -19.55
N THR A 254 -34.18 -17.52 -20.33
CA THR A 254 -33.94 -16.35 -21.18
C THR A 254 -33.56 -15.12 -20.35
N ALA A 255 -34.23 -14.89 -19.21
CA ALA A 255 -33.87 -13.83 -18.28
C ALA A 255 -32.46 -14.01 -17.69
N LYS A 256 -32.05 -15.25 -17.42
CA LYS A 256 -30.69 -15.57 -16.95
C LYS A 256 -29.64 -15.21 -18.01
N GLU A 257 -29.87 -15.49 -19.29
CA GLU A 257 -28.98 -15.07 -20.36
C GLU A 257 -28.89 -13.54 -20.49
N ALA A 258 -30.02 -12.85 -20.33
CA ALA A 258 -30.04 -11.38 -20.30
C ALA A 258 -29.22 -10.84 -19.12
N ILE A 259 -29.32 -11.47 -17.93
CA ILE A 259 -28.49 -11.14 -16.76
C ILE A 259 -27.00 -11.33 -17.07
N ILE A 260 -26.61 -12.42 -17.74
CA ILE A 260 -25.20 -12.64 -18.12
C ILE A 260 -24.68 -11.53 -19.04
N LYS A 261 -25.46 -11.12 -20.05
CA LYS A 261 -25.08 -10.01 -20.93
C LYS A 261 -24.97 -8.68 -20.16
N MET A 262 -25.90 -8.43 -19.25
CA MET A 262 -25.87 -7.27 -18.36
C MET A 262 -24.64 -7.28 -17.46
N LEU A 263 -24.26 -8.45 -16.91
CA LEU A 263 -23.05 -8.60 -16.09
C LEU A 263 -21.77 -8.33 -16.87
N GLN A 264 -21.68 -8.82 -18.10
CA GLN A 264 -20.53 -8.52 -18.97
C GLN A 264 -20.41 -7.01 -19.21
N PHE A 265 -21.53 -6.33 -19.41
CA PHE A 265 -21.58 -4.87 -19.55
C PHE A 265 -21.14 -4.15 -18.27
N HIS A 266 -21.67 -4.53 -17.10
CA HIS A 266 -21.28 -3.95 -15.81
C HIS A 266 -19.79 -4.17 -15.50
N LEU A 267 -19.27 -5.36 -15.78
CA LEU A 267 -17.86 -5.70 -15.56
C LEU A 267 -16.94 -4.87 -16.46
N ALA A 268 -17.28 -4.72 -17.75
CA ALA A 268 -16.54 -3.86 -18.66
C ALA A 268 -16.53 -2.39 -18.19
N LYS A 269 -17.68 -1.89 -17.70
CA LYS A 269 -17.81 -0.54 -17.15
C LYS A 269 -17.00 -0.36 -15.87
N ALA A 270 -17.01 -1.33 -14.97
CA ALA A 270 -16.20 -1.31 -13.75
C ALA A 270 -14.70 -1.31 -14.07
N GLN A 271 -14.25 -2.15 -15.02
CA GLN A 271 -12.87 -2.13 -15.51
C GLN A 271 -12.49 -0.78 -16.12
N ALA A 272 -13.37 -0.17 -16.91
CA ALA A 272 -13.14 1.15 -17.48
C ALA A 272 -12.99 2.23 -16.40
N ARG A 273 -13.82 2.21 -15.35
CA ARG A 273 -13.70 3.13 -14.20
C ARG A 273 -12.38 2.95 -13.44
N ILE A 274 -12.00 1.71 -13.14
CA ILE A 274 -10.71 1.40 -12.47
C ILE A 274 -9.55 1.90 -13.32
N LYS A 275 -9.59 1.66 -14.63
CA LYS A 275 -8.59 2.15 -15.58
C LYS A 275 -8.51 3.68 -15.57
N ALA A 276 -9.65 4.37 -15.73
CA ALA A 276 -9.70 5.83 -15.73
C ALA A 276 -9.13 6.45 -14.44
N ALA A 277 -9.48 5.88 -13.28
CA ALA A 277 -8.94 6.34 -12.00
C ALA A 277 -7.44 6.06 -11.85
N ALA A 278 -6.97 4.90 -12.31
CA ALA A 278 -5.55 4.53 -12.25
C ALA A 278 -4.69 5.36 -13.23
N ASP A 279 -5.25 5.73 -14.37
CA ASP A 279 -4.57 6.51 -15.41
C ASP A 279 -4.51 8.01 -15.06
N LEU A 280 -5.41 8.52 -14.20
CA LEU A 280 -5.45 9.93 -13.77
C LEU A 280 -4.11 10.43 -13.19
N HIS A 281 -3.36 9.55 -12.53
CA HIS A 281 -2.06 9.85 -11.91
C HIS A 281 -0.87 9.26 -12.67
N LYS A 282 -1.09 8.72 -13.88
CA LYS A 282 -0.03 8.12 -14.71
C LYS A 282 0.19 8.94 -15.96
N THR A 283 1.45 9.07 -16.34
CA THR A 283 1.85 9.63 -17.63
C THR A 283 2.12 8.48 -18.58
N ASP A 284 1.56 8.54 -19.79
CA ASP A 284 1.92 7.59 -20.83
C ASP A 284 3.38 7.84 -21.23
N ARG A 285 4.19 6.78 -21.18
CA ARG A 285 5.62 6.83 -21.48
C ARG A 285 5.89 5.71 -22.47
N SER A 286 6.65 6.02 -23.50
CA SER A 286 7.13 5.04 -24.45
C SER A 286 8.59 5.30 -24.77
N PHE A 287 9.32 4.22 -25.02
CA PHE A 287 10.73 4.25 -25.38
C PHE A 287 10.90 3.42 -26.66
N GLU A 288 11.80 3.85 -27.52
CA GLU A 288 12.18 3.10 -28.72
C GLU A 288 13.35 2.16 -28.43
N VAL A 289 13.51 1.15 -29.28
CA VAL A 289 14.70 0.29 -29.26
C VAL A 289 15.94 1.16 -29.50
N ASP A 290 17.04 0.81 -28.83
CA ASP A 290 18.31 1.54 -28.83
C ASP A 290 18.35 2.88 -28.08
N GLN A 291 17.23 3.31 -27.47
CA GLN A 291 17.26 4.43 -26.55
C GLN A 291 17.92 4.05 -25.23
N TRP A 292 18.60 5.04 -24.63
CA TRP A 292 19.18 4.91 -23.31
C TRP A 292 18.17 5.35 -22.25
N VAL A 293 18.03 4.54 -21.22
CA VAL A 293 17.10 4.80 -20.12
C VAL A 293 17.77 4.57 -18.76
N TRP A 294 17.40 5.40 -17.81
CA TRP A 294 17.67 5.22 -16.40
C TRP A 294 16.71 4.20 -15.79
N LEU A 295 17.24 3.25 -15.01
CA LEU A 295 16.44 2.24 -14.31
C LEU A 295 16.26 2.60 -12.84
N LYS A 296 15.00 2.73 -12.39
CA LYS A 296 14.62 2.92 -10.99
C LYS A 296 14.67 1.58 -10.24
N LEU A 297 15.62 1.43 -9.34
CA LEU A 297 15.69 0.27 -8.44
C LEU A 297 15.16 0.63 -7.06
N GLN A 298 14.47 -0.30 -6.40
CA GLN A 298 13.98 -0.08 -5.03
C GLN A 298 15.14 -0.18 -4.02
N PRO A 299 15.36 0.84 -3.16
CA PRO A 299 16.49 0.89 -2.23
C PRO A 299 16.60 -0.31 -1.28
N HIS A 300 15.48 -0.90 -0.88
CA HIS A 300 15.43 -1.93 0.17
C HIS A 300 15.62 -3.37 -0.32
N ARG A 301 15.73 -3.60 -1.64
CA ARG A 301 15.85 -4.97 -2.19
C ARG A 301 17.26 -5.39 -2.59
N LYS A 302 18.27 -4.52 -2.49
CA LYS A 302 19.67 -4.90 -2.81
C LYS A 302 20.70 -4.19 -1.94
N ILE A 303 21.13 -4.89 -0.88
CA ILE A 303 22.29 -4.55 -0.03
C ILE A 303 23.62 -4.77 -0.79
N SER A 304 23.59 -5.33 -2.00
CA SER A 304 24.76 -5.77 -2.76
C SER A 304 25.32 -4.78 -3.78
N VAL A 305 24.59 -3.72 -4.15
CA VAL A 305 25.05 -2.80 -5.22
C VAL A 305 25.94 -1.68 -4.67
N MET A 306 25.70 -1.19 -3.45
CA MET A 306 26.60 -0.31 -2.70
C MET A 306 26.27 -0.36 -1.20
N LYS A 307 27.21 -0.81 -0.36
CA LYS A 307 27.11 -0.70 1.12
C LYS A 307 27.52 0.71 1.55
N GLY A 308 26.70 1.71 1.27
CA GLY A 308 26.91 3.07 1.76
C GLY A 308 26.34 3.27 3.17
N LYS A 309 27.03 4.03 4.03
CA LYS A 309 26.53 4.41 5.37
C LYS A 309 25.21 5.22 5.34
N TYR A 310 24.82 5.75 4.17
CA TYR A 310 23.73 6.71 4.00
C TYR A 310 22.78 6.33 2.85
N ASN A 311 21.94 5.31 3.07
CA ASN A 311 21.00 4.77 2.06
C ASN A 311 19.97 5.79 1.51
N LYS A 312 19.65 6.85 2.28
CA LYS A 312 18.68 7.87 1.87
C LYS A 312 19.19 8.79 0.76
N LEU A 313 20.51 8.95 0.64
CA LEU A 313 21.17 9.85 -0.32
C LEU A 313 21.65 9.12 -1.58
N LEU A 314 21.44 7.80 -1.68
CA LEU A 314 21.82 7.04 -2.87
C LEU A 314 20.94 7.44 -4.07
N PRO A 315 21.51 7.46 -5.29
CA PRO A 315 20.75 7.72 -6.50
C PRO A 315 19.64 6.67 -6.66
N LYS A 316 18.40 7.13 -6.86
CA LYS A 316 17.22 6.26 -7.03
C LYS A 316 17.17 5.59 -8.40
N TYR A 317 17.93 6.11 -9.35
CA TYR A 317 18.00 5.68 -10.74
C TYR A 317 19.45 5.29 -11.06
N TYR A 318 19.62 4.19 -11.79
CA TYR A 318 20.92 3.58 -12.06
C TYR A 318 21.12 3.42 -13.56
N GLY A 319 22.37 3.68 -13.98
CA GLY A 319 22.92 3.53 -15.32
C GLY A 319 22.18 4.34 -16.40
N PRO A 320 22.82 4.71 -17.50
CA PRO A 320 22.16 4.60 -18.78
C PRO A 320 22.21 3.11 -19.16
N PHE A 321 21.05 2.48 -19.37
CA PHE A 321 20.94 1.15 -19.95
C PHE A 321 20.25 1.25 -21.31
N GLN A 322 20.76 0.53 -22.31
CA GLN A 322 20.16 0.52 -23.63
C GLN A 322 18.93 -0.40 -23.66
N VAL A 323 17.85 0.07 -24.29
CA VAL A 323 16.66 -0.74 -24.56
C VAL A 323 16.94 -1.69 -25.72
N ILE A 324 16.99 -3.00 -25.46
CA ILE A 324 17.21 -4.02 -26.50
C ILE A 324 15.91 -4.33 -27.23
N ASN A 325 14.82 -4.46 -26.49
CA ASN A 325 13.56 -4.93 -27.05
C ASN A 325 12.36 -4.45 -26.24
N LYS A 326 11.23 -4.27 -26.92
CA LYS A 326 9.93 -3.98 -26.35
C LYS A 326 9.14 -5.29 -26.21
N VAL A 327 9.03 -5.80 -24.99
CA VAL A 327 8.38 -7.09 -24.69
C VAL A 327 6.84 -6.96 -24.74
N GLY A 328 6.33 -5.73 -24.60
CA GLY A 328 4.91 -5.41 -24.79
C GLY A 328 4.67 -3.90 -24.76
N LYS A 329 3.41 -3.45 -24.68
CA LYS A 329 3.10 -2.01 -24.67
C LYS A 329 3.75 -1.24 -23.52
N VAL A 330 4.00 -1.90 -22.38
CA VAL A 330 4.39 -1.28 -21.11
C VAL A 330 5.64 -1.90 -20.46
N ALA A 331 6.33 -2.82 -21.16
CA ALA A 331 7.49 -3.53 -20.62
C ALA A 331 8.65 -3.58 -21.62
N TYR A 332 9.86 -3.33 -21.14
CA TYR A 332 11.08 -3.20 -21.95
C TYR A 332 12.20 -4.07 -21.40
N LYS A 333 12.96 -4.70 -22.29
CA LYS A 333 14.16 -5.48 -21.97
C LYS A 333 15.39 -4.58 -22.11
N LEU A 334 16.17 -4.47 -21.04
CA LEU A 334 17.38 -3.66 -20.98
C LEU A 334 18.64 -4.51 -21.17
N LEU A 335 19.68 -3.89 -21.73
CA LEU A 335 21.03 -4.43 -21.77
C LEU A 335 21.70 -4.24 -20.42
N LEU A 336 21.63 -5.27 -19.59
CA LEU A 336 22.34 -5.32 -18.30
C LEU A 336 23.71 -5.99 -18.47
N HIS A 337 24.65 -5.64 -17.59
CA HIS A 337 25.97 -6.29 -17.55
C HIS A 337 25.84 -7.79 -17.24
N MET A 338 26.74 -8.62 -17.78
CA MET A 338 26.67 -10.10 -17.64
C MET A 338 26.69 -10.59 -16.18
N THR A 339 27.20 -9.78 -15.25
CA THR A 339 27.23 -10.08 -13.81
C THR A 339 25.95 -9.67 -13.06
N ALA A 340 24.96 -9.08 -13.74
CA ALA A 340 23.74 -8.59 -13.10
C ALA A 340 22.79 -9.73 -12.72
N GLN A 341 22.58 -9.92 -11.41
CA GLN A 341 21.60 -10.88 -10.86
C GLN A 341 20.17 -10.31 -10.82
N ILE A 342 19.74 -9.59 -11.86
CA ILE A 342 18.36 -9.08 -11.99
C ILE A 342 17.80 -9.48 -13.34
N HIS A 343 16.52 -9.82 -13.35
CA HIS A 343 15.80 -10.07 -14.58
C HIS A 343 15.81 -8.81 -15.47
N PRO A 344 16.13 -8.92 -16.77
CA PRO A 344 16.39 -7.75 -17.63
C PRO A 344 15.13 -7.04 -18.14
N VAL A 345 13.93 -7.53 -17.79
CA VAL A 345 12.66 -6.93 -18.23
C VAL A 345 12.04 -6.09 -17.13
N PHE A 346 11.75 -4.83 -17.44
CA PHE A 346 11.23 -3.84 -16.50
C PHE A 346 9.96 -3.16 -17.01
N TYR A 347 9.10 -2.75 -16.09
CA TYR A 347 7.88 -2.02 -16.41
C TYR A 347 8.19 -0.54 -16.68
N VAL A 348 7.46 0.09 -17.59
CA VAL A 348 7.74 1.45 -18.08
C VAL A 348 7.80 2.52 -16.97
N SER A 349 7.05 2.34 -15.88
CA SER A 349 7.07 3.25 -14.72
C SER A 349 8.39 3.24 -13.94
N GLN A 350 9.24 2.22 -14.16
CA GLN A 350 10.57 2.10 -13.58
C GLN A 350 11.65 2.73 -14.46
N LEU A 351 11.29 3.24 -15.65
CA LEU A 351 12.24 3.77 -16.62
C LEU A 351 12.08 5.29 -16.77
N LYS A 352 13.20 5.97 -17.04
CA LYS A 352 13.24 7.39 -17.39
C LYS A 352 14.21 7.59 -18.55
N LEU A 353 13.87 8.42 -19.52
CA LEU A 353 14.75 8.70 -20.65
C LEU A 353 16.09 9.28 -20.16
N PHE A 354 17.19 8.82 -20.76
CA PHE A 354 18.51 9.40 -20.55
C PHE A 354 18.73 10.52 -21.58
N ASN A 355 18.92 11.76 -21.09
CA ASN A 355 19.13 12.95 -21.92
C ASN A 355 20.51 13.55 -21.62
N GLY A 356 21.59 12.90 -22.04
CA GLY A 356 22.95 13.42 -21.88
C GLY A 356 23.91 12.85 -22.91
N ASP A 357 25.04 13.51 -23.12
CA ASP A 357 26.14 12.95 -23.90
C ASP A 357 26.85 11.86 -23.08
N LEU A 358 27.21 10.75 -23.70
CA LEU A 358 28.04 9.71 -23.08
C LEU A 358 29.44 10.31 -22.88
N ILE A 359 29.66 11.00 -21.76
CA ILE A 359 30.97 11.57 -21.43
C ILE A 359 31.98 10.43 -21.37
N SER A 360 32.95 10.44 -22.28
CA SER A 360 34.11 9.57 -22.25
C SER A 360 34.93 9.93 -21.02
N VAL A 361 34.74 9.19 -19.93
CA VAL A 361 35.60 9.26 -18.75
C VAL A 361 37.02 8.87 -19.21
N SER A 362 37.98 9.79 -19.08
CA SER A 362 39.38 9.47 -19.34
C SER A 362 39.80 8.31 -18.42
N LEU A 363 40.27 7.21 -19.02
CA LEU A 363 40.75 6.01 -18.31
C LEU A 363 42.12 6.21 -17.64
N VAL A 364 42.72 7.41 -17.77
CA VAL A 364 44.04 7.71 -17.23
C VAL A 364 43.89 8.29 -15.82
N LEU A 365 44.32 7.52 -14.82
CA LEU A 365 44.42 7.99 -13.44
C LEU A 365 45.57 9.01 -13.32
N PRO A 366 45.38 10.14 -12.61
CA PRO A 366 46.47 11.09 -12.35
C PRO A 366 47.55 10.44 -11.47
N GLN A 367 48.81 10.80 -11.72
CA GLN A 367 49.96 10.24 -10.98
C GLN A 367 50.03 10.83 -9.56
N CYS A 368 50.16 9.97 -8.55
CA CYS A 368 50.33 10.35 -7.14
C CYS A 368 51.73 9.99 -6.63
N ASP A 369 52.21 10.74 -5.64
CA ASP A 369 53.44 10.45 -4.91
C ASP A 369 53.27 9.26 -3.93
N PRO A 370 54.35 8.74 -3.32
CA PRO A 370 54.29 7.61 -2.37
C PRO A 370 53.43 7.88 -1.12
N ASN A 371 53.09 9.14 -0.85
CA ASN A 371 52.25 9.57 0.26
C ASN A 371 50.79 9.81 -0.16
N GLY A 372 50.44 9.54 -1.43
CA GLY A 372 49.08 9.64 -1.96
C GLY A 372 48.66 11.04 -2.40
N SER A 373 49.58 12.00 -2.47
CA SER A 373 49.31 13.36 -2.97
C SER A 373 49.48 13.42 -4.48
N LEU A 374 48.58 14.13 -5.17
CA LEU A 374 48.65 14.33 -6.62
C LEU A 374 49.95 15.04 -6.99
N ILE A 375 50.70 14.50 -7.96
CA ILE A 375 51.92 15.15 -8.45
C ILE A 375 51.49 16.28 -9.39
N CYS A 376 51.53 17.52 -8.89
CA CYS A 376 51.25 18.72 -9.65
C CYS A 376 52.56 19.36 -10.14
N ILE A 377 52.67 19.58 -11.45
CA ILE A 377 53.80 20.28 -12.07
C ILE A 377 53.33 21.69 -12.43
N PRO A 378 54.13 22.74 -12.18
CA PRO A 378 53.73 24.10 -12.53
C PRO A 378 53.77 24.27 -14.05
N VAL A 379 52.65 24.70 -14.64
CA VAL A 379 52.45 24.83 -16.09
C VAL A 379 52.75 26.25 -16.56
N LYS A 380 52.31 27.26 -15.80
CA LYS A 380 52.45 28.67 -16.21
C LYS A 380 52.52 29.61 -15.00
N VAL A 381 53.33 30.67 -15.12
CA VAL A 381 53.31 31.81 -14.19
C VAL A 381 52.36 32.87 -14.74
N LEU A 382 51.35 33.23 -13.96
CA LEU A 382 50.31 34.18 -14.35
C LEU A 382 50.66 35.62 -13.94
N GLU A 383 51.18 35.82 -12.72
CA GLU A 383 51.49 37.14 -12.17
C GLU A 383 52.73 37.12 -11.26
N ARG A 384 53.31 38.30 -11.00
CA ARG A 384 54.47 38.47 -10.11
C ARG A 384 54.25 39.64 -9.16
N LYS A 385 54.62 39.49 -7.90
CA LYS A 385 54.60 40.59 -6.91
C LYS A 385 55.85 40.59 -6.04
N MET A 386 56.35 41.79 -5.73
CA MET A 386 57.46 41.98 -4.80
C MET A 386 56.93 42.39 -3.43
N VAL A 387 57.33 41.66 -2.39
CA VAL A 387 56.92 41.94 -1.01
C VAL A 387 58.16 42.07 -0.14
N LYS A 388 58.20 43.10 0.70
CA LYS A 388 59.29 43.32 1.67
C LYS A 388 59.00 42.50 2.92
N VAL A 389 59.80 41.46 3.17
CA VAL A 389 59.67 40.56 4.33
C VAL A 389 61.00 40.57 5.09
N ASN A 390 60.99 40.89 6.38
CA ASN A 390 62.17 40.97 7.25
C ASN A 390 63.34 41.78 6.65
N ASN A 391 63.05 42.99 6.17
CA ASN A 391 64.01 43.92 5.52
C ASN A 391 64.63 43.45 4.19
N ASN A 392 64.25 42.29 3.66
CA ASN A 392 64.68 41.79 2.36
C ASN A 392 63.53 41.83 1.34
N MET A 393 63.86 42.09 0.08
CA MET A 393 62.88 42.07 -1.02
C MET A 393 62.74 40.64 -1.56
N VAL A 394 61.54 40.06 -1.50
CA VAL A 394 61.24 38.70 -1.97
C VAL A 394 60.22 38.75 -3.11
N ILE A 395 60.47 37.96 -4.17
CA ILE A 395 59.61 37.88 -5.36
C ILE A 395 58.69 36.66 -5.25
N TYR A 396 57.39 36.89 -5.26
CA TYR A 396 56.36 35.86 -5.37
C TYR A 396 55.85 35.76 -6.81
N VAL A 397 55.59 34.54 -7.26
CA VAL A 397 55.00 34.20 -8.55
C VAL A 397 53.68 33.48 -8.34
N LEU A 398 52.66 33.84 -9.11
CA LEU A 398 51.35 33.20 -9.09
C LEU A 398 51.37 32.05 -10.12
N VAL A 399 51.20 30.81 -9.67
CA VAL A 399 51.50 29.62 -10.47
C VAL A 399 50.25 28.80 -10.75
N GLN A 400 50.03 28.48 -12.02
CA GLN A 400 49.01 27.54 -12.48
C GLN A 400 49.58 26.12 -12.50
N TRP A 401 48.90 25.18 -11.85
CA TRP A 401 49.31 23.77 -11.73
C TRP A 401 48.62 22.87 -12.76
N SER A 402 49.27 21.75 -13.14
CA SER A 402 48.83 20.87 -14.24
C SER A 402 47.48 20.18 -14.04
N ASN A 403 47.03 20.02 -12.80
CA ASN A 403 45.87 19.22 -12.44
C ASN A 403 44.77 20.02 -11.72
N GLU A 404 44.92 21.33 -11.62
CA GLU A 404 44.02 22.19 -10.85
C GLU A 404 43.35 23.24 -11.77
N THR A 405 42.15 23.68 -11.39
CA THR A 405 41.41 24.67 -12.18
C THR A 405 42.03 26.05 -12.01
N ILE A 406 41.58 27.03 -12.81
CA ILE A 406 42.07 28.42 -12.74
C ILE A 406 41.82 29.04 -11.35
N ASP A 407 40.93 28.48 -10.55
CA ASP A 407 40.58 28.97 -9.21
C ASP A 407 41.56 28.52 -8.12
N ASP A 408 42.40 27.52 -8.39
CA ASP A 408 43.32 26.88 -7.42
C ASP A 408 44.78 27.37 -7.55
N VAL A 409 44.98 28.54 -8.14
CA VAL A 409 46.30 29.11 -8.41
C VAL A 409 46.92 29.68 -7.13
N THR A 410 48.17 29.30 -6.82
CA THR A 410 48.85 29.69 -5.56
C THR A 410 50.01 30.66 -5.76
N TRP A 411 50.28 31.51 -4.74
CA TRP A 411 51.44 32.40 -4.70
C TRP A 411 52.64 31.69 -4.08
N GLU A 412 53.69 31.49 -4.86
CA GLU A 412 54.89 30.77 -4.45
C GLU A 412 56.13 31.65 -4.50
N ILE A 413 57.12 31.37 -3.63
CA ILE A 413 58.39 32.11 -3.61
C ILE A 413 59.25 31.64 -4.77
N THR A 414 59.67 32.57 -5.64
CA THR A 414 60.42 32.25 -6.87
C THR A 414 61.69 31.41 -6.61
N ILE A 415 62.41 31.72 -5.52
CA ILE A 415 63.66 31.02 -5.14
C ILE A 415 63.39 29.58 -4.71
N GLU A 416 62.28 29.32 -4.01
CA GLU A 416 61.93 27.97 -3.56
C GLU A 416 61.37 27.14 -4.72
N LEU A 417 60.57 27.78 -5.59
CA LEU A 417 60.04 27.15 -6.79
C LEU A 417 61.17 26.71 -7.74
N GLY A 418 62.17 27.57 -7.96
CA GLY A 418 63.33 27.26 -8.82
C GLY A 418 64.27 26.18 -8.26
N LYS A 419 64.26 25.95 -6.94
CA LYS A 419 64.97 24.81 -6.32
C LYS A 419 64.22 23.49 -6.51
N LYS A 420 62.88 23.54 -6.51
CA LYS A 420 62.01 22.36 -6.58
C LYS A 420 61.76 21.91 -8.02
N PHE A 421 61.78 22.83 -8.98
CA PHE A 421 61.55 22.56 -10.39
C PHE A 421 62.57 23.32 -11.26
N LEU A 422 63.68 22.66 -11.57
CA LEU A 422 64.83 23.23 -12.29
C LEU A 422 64.52 23.60 -13.76
N ASP A 423 63.47 23.00 -14.34
CA ASP A 423 63.11 23.16 -15.76
C ASP A 423 62.12 24.31 -16.04
N LEU A 424 61.67 25.06 -15.02
CA LEU A 424 60.85 26.25 -15.27
C LEU A 424 61.72 27.41 -15.71
N SER A 425 61.62 27.75 -16.99
CA SER A 425 62.10 29.01 -17.50
C SER A 425 61.24 30.15 -16.94
N PHE A 426 61.76 30.89 -15.95
CA PHE A 426 61.15 32.12 -15.43
C PHE A 426 61.26 33.32 -16.40
N ASN A 427 61.67 33.09 -17.64
CA ASN A 427 61.89 34.11 -18.66
C ASN A 427 60.76 34.09 -19.70
N SER A 428 59.73 34.88 -19.42
CA SER A 428 58.89 35.60 -20.39
C SER A 428 58.18 36.70 -19.63
#